data_AF-A0AAD0NER5-F1
#
_entry.id   AF-A0AAD0NER5-F1
#
_cell.length_a   1.000
_cell.length_b   1.000
_cell.length_c   1.000
_cell.angle_alpha   90.00
_cell.angle_beta   90.00
_cell.angle_gamma   90.00
#
_symmetry.space_group_name_H-M   'P 1'
#
loop_
_entity.id
_entity.type
_entity.pdbx_description
1 polymer ?
#
loop_
_entity_poly.entity_id
_entity_poly.type
_entity_poly.pdbx_seq_one_letter_code
_entity_poly.pdbx_strand_id
1 'polypeptide(L)'
;MERDSTFKDHHFWELQRKETLNAGLSLQIGATTLLIGGLYAMSKAITGECSVSNHLLIAGALLTGAALVGTLVCLALAVFGYEYHHATDMRTLLEDRQHYEKQYQGVAEPDEALEVTAGKALTAFYVRMDRLYANAAGHNSTENQRKNKWIYWANRLLAGSLIGFALTGLPYLGVTLGADEKPVKVQLLNPKGDLMSQEEKDAPPAPPPPAAQQKQIEHPPERQPVVCFDHAIPTGDKLKG
;
A
#
# COMPACT_ATOMS: atom_id res chain seq x y z
N MET A 1 -32.14 5.66 29.46
CA MET A 1 -30.87 6.07 28.83
C MET A 1 -29.87 4.95 29.07
N GLU A 2 -29.49 4.24 28.01
CA GLU A 2 -28.46 3.18 28.02
C GLU A 2 -27.10 3.81 28.34
N ARG A 3 -26.83 4.05 29.62
CA ARG A 3 -25.61 4.70 30.09
C ARG A 3 -24.35 3.86 29.79
N ASP A 4 -24.53 2.54 29.75
CA ASP A 4 -23.51 1.55 29.39
C ASP A 4 -23.01 1.66 27.94
N SER A 5 -23.68 2.43 27.08
CA SER A 5 -23.32 2.51 25.66
C SER A 5 -22.21 3.53 25.41
N THR A 6 -22.25 4.75 25.96
CA THR A 6 -21.41 5.85 25.47
C THR A 6 -19.89 5.60 25.56
N PHE A 7 -19.39 5.12 26.71
CA PHE A 7 -17.94 4.88 26.88
C PHE A 7 -17.47 3.65 26.12
N LYS A 8 -18.31 2.62 26.06
CA LYS A 8 -18.07 1.41 25.30
C LYS A 8 -18.05 1.70 23.79
N ASP A 9 -19.03 2.45 23.30
CA ASP A 9 -19.16 2.88 21.92
C ASP A 9 -17.96 3.74 21.51
N HIS A 10 -17.55 4.68 22.36
CA HIS A 10 -16.35 5.49 22.10
C HIS A 10 -15.06 4.64 22.09
N HIS A 11 -14.95 3.63 22.95
CA HIS A 11 -13.82 2.70 22.93
C HIS A 11 -13.77 1.90 21.62
N PHE A 12 -14.90 1.35 21.17
CA PHE A 12 -14.98 0.64 19.89
C PHE A 12 -14.73 1.54 18.70
N TRP A 13 -15.22 2.78 18.74
CA TRP A 13 -14.94 3.77 17.71
C TRP A 13 -13.43 4.06 17.58
N GLU A 14 -12.70 4.20 18.69
CA GLU A 14 -11.24 4.39 18.64
C GLU A 14 -10.50 3.14 18.11
N LEU A 15 -11.01 1.93 18.36
CA LEU A 15 -10.48 0.70 17.76
C LEU A 15 -10.75 0.64 16.25
N GLN A 16 -11.95 1.00 15.81
CA GLN A 16 -12.27 1.08 14.38
C GLN A 16 -11.43 2.16 13.68
N ARG A 17 -11.13 3.26 14.37
CA ARG A 17 -10.23 4.30 13.87
C ARG A 17 -8.79 3.79 13.65
N LYS A 18 -8.30 2.90 14.51
CA LYS A 18 -7.01 2.22 14.29
C LYS A 18 -7.04 1.40 13.00
N GLU A 19 -8.12 0.68 12.73
CA GLU A 19 -8.27 -0.13 11.51
C GLU A 19 -8.31 0.73 10.26
N THR A 20 -9.06 1.84 10.27
CA THR A 20 -9.10 2.77 9.12
C THR A 20 -7.76 3.43 8.86
N LEU A 21 -7.03 3.82 9.92
CA LEU A 21 -5.65 4.31 9.81
C LEU A 21 -4.72 3.26 9.22
N ASN A 22 -4.87 1.98 9.60
CA ASN A 22 -4.09 0.87 9.04
C ASN A 22 -4.43 0.58 7.58
N ALA A 23 -5.71 0.62 7.20
CA ALA A 23 -6.14 0.42 5.82
C ALA A 23 -5.49 1.45 4.87
N GLY A 24 -5.37 2.70 5.32
CA GLY A 24 -4.68 3.77 4.57
C GLY A 24 -3.18 3.52 4.33
N LEU A 25 -2.50 2.75 5.19
CA LEU A 25 -1.07 2.43 5.02
C LEU A 25 -0.83 1.55 3.78
N SER A 26 -1.77 0.68 3.41
CA SER A 26 -1.62 -0.23 2.26
C SER A 26 -1.40 0.53 0.94
N LEU A 27 -2.18 1.60 0.72
CA LEU A 27 -2.07 2.48 -0.44
C LEU A 27 -0.71 3.20 -0.46
N GLN A 28 -0.27 3.69 0.70
CA GLN A 28 1.00 4.39 0.83
C GLN A 28 2.18 3.46 0.51
N ILE A 29 2.17 2.23 1.04
CA ILE A 29 3.19 1.22 0.75
C ILE A 29 3.23 0.89 -0.75
N GLY A 30 2.06 0.71 -1.38
CA GLY A 30 1.95 0.47 -2.81
C GLY A 30 2.55 1.61 -3.65
N ALA A 31 2.17 2.85 -3.35
CA ALA A 31 2.68 4.04 -4.03
C ALA A 31 4.20 4.20 -3.84
N THR A 32 4.70 4.03 -2.62
CA THR A 32 6.15 4.10 -2.33
C THR A 32 6.93 3.03 -3.08
N THR A 33 6.40 1.80 -3.15
CA THR A 33 7.04 0.69 -3.89
C THR A 33 7.15 1.00 -5.39
N LEU A 34 6.07 1.52 -5.99
CA LEU A 34 6.06 1.92 -7.40
C LEU A 34 7.08 3.03 -7.66
N LEU A 35 7.14 4.04 -6.78
CA LEU A 35 8.08 5.15 -6.91
C LEU A 35 9.53 4.71 -6.78
N ILE A 36 9.86 3.80 -5.85
CA ILE A 36 11.19 3.23 -5.73
C ILE A 36 11.59 2.50 -7.02
N GLY A 37 10.69 1.67 -7.58
CA GLY A 37 10.91 0.98 -8.84
C GLY A 37 11.14 1.94 -10.01
N GLY A 38 10.33 3.00 -10.11
CA GLY A 38 10.47 4.05 -11.11
C GLY A 38 11.80 4.81 -10.98
N LEU A 39 12.18 5.20 -9.76
CA LEU A 39 13.43 5.91 -9.49
C LEU A 39 14.65 5.04 -9.83
N TYR A 40 14.57 3.73 -9.54
CA TYR A 40 15.60 2.76 -9.91
C TYR A 40 15.70 2.57 -11.43
N ALA A 41 14.59 2.61 -12.16
CA ALA A 41 14.62 2.58 -13.62
C ALA A 41 15.26 3.86 -14.18
N MET A 42 14.90 5.03 -13.63
CA MET A 42 15.46 6.33 -14.03
C MET A 42 16.96 6.44 -13.76
N SER A 43 17.44 5.87 -12.64
CA SER A 43 18.87 5.94 -12.31
C SER A 43 19.77 5.23 -13.33
N LYS A 44 19.24 4.22 -14.05
CA LYS A 44 19.96 3.53 -15.12
C LYS A 44 20.16 4.38 -16.38
N ALA A 45 19.34 5.41 -16.58
CA ALA A 45 19.46 6.31 -17.72
C ALA A 45 20.45 7.45 -17.47
N ILE A 46 20.97 7.60 -16.25
CA ILE A 46 22.00 8.61 -15.94
C ILE A 46 23.27 8.25 -16.70
N THR A 47 23.59 9.03 -17.73
CA THR A 47 24.85 8.92 -18.48
C THR A 47 25.94 9.75 -17.79
N GLY A 48 27.22 9.47 -18.04
CA GLY A 48 28.32 10.29 -17.53
C GLY A 48 28.51 11.63 -18.26
N GLU A 49 27.58 11.96 -19.17
CA GLU A 49 27.72 13.11 -20.07
C GLU A 49 27.33 14.41 -19.35
N CYS A 50 28.10 15.47 -19.63
CA CYS A 50 27.94 16.79 -19.02
C CYS A 50 26.81 17.57 -19.72
N SER A 51 25.58 17.04 -19.63
CA SER A 51 24.38 17.67 -20.17
C SER A 51 23.52 18.27 -19.06
N VAL A 52 22.92 19.44 -19.30
CA VAL A 52 22.02 20.11 -18.35
C VAL A 52 20.86 19.18 -17.96
N SER A 53 20.32 18.41 -18.91
CA SER A 53 19.25 17.43 -18.66
C SER A 53 19.69 16.35 -17.68
N ASN A 54 20.95 15.92 -17.75
CA ASN A 54 21.50 14.91 -16.85
C ASN A 54 21.68 15.45 -15.42
N HIS A 55 22.17 16.70 -15.26
CA HIS A 55 22.23 17.35 -13.96
C HIS A 55 20.84 17.56 -13.34
N LEU A 56 19.85 17.97 -14.14
CA LEU A 56 18.46 18.10 -13.69
C LEU A 56 17.85 16.75 -13.30
N LEU A 57 18.14 15.68 -14.06
CA LEU A 57 17.71 14.32 -13.74
C LEU A 57 18.28 13.87 -12.39
N ILE A 58 19.58 14.04 -12.17
CA ILE A 58 20.25 13.68 -10.92
C ILE A 58 19.66 14.48 -9.75
N ALA A 59 19.54 15.81 -9.89
CA ALA A 59 18.99 16.67 -8.84
C ALA A 59 17.53 16.30 -8.50
N GLY A 60 16.70 16.08 -9.51
CA GLY A 60 15.31 15.65 -9.35
C GLY A 60 15.19 14.27 -8.70
N ALA A 61 16.03 13.32 -9.11
CA ALA A 61 16.08 11.99 -8.53
C ALA A 61 16.52 12.01 -7.05
N LEU A 62 17.52 12.82 -6.70
CA LEU A 62 17.97 12.98 -5.31
C LEU A 62 16.89 13.63 -4.43
N LEU A 63 16.23 14.69 -4.91
CA LEU A 63 15.17 15.36 -4.17
C LEU A 63 13.97 14.42 -3.95
N THR A 64 13.57 13.70 -5.00
CA THR A 64 12.48 12.71 -4.94
C THR A 64 12.84 11.55 -4.01
N GLY A 65 14.09 11.06 -4.10
CA GLY A 65 14.61 10.01 -3.22
C GLY A 65 14.65 10.41 -1.75
N ALA A 66 15.11 11.64 -1.44
CA ALA A 66 15.10 12.16 -0.08
C ALA A 66 13.68 12.27 0.49
N ALA A 67 12.72 12.74 -0.31
CA ALA A 67 11.32 12.78 0.07
C ALA A 67 10.76 11.37 0.34
N LEU A 68 11.08 10.38 -0.51
CA LEU A 68 10.69 8.97 -0.31
C LEU A 68 11.27 8.36 0.95
N VAL A 69 12.55 8.60 1.24
CA VAL A 69 13.18 8.16 2.49
C VAL A 69 12.48 8.78 3.69
N GLY A 70 12.17 10.09 3.62
CA GLY A 70 11.35 10.76 4.63
C GLY A 70 9.98 10.13 4.82
N THR A 71 9.29 9.76 3.73
CA THR A 71 8.02 9.03 3.79
C THR A 71 8.20 7.68 4.49
N LEU A 72 9.21 6.88 4.14
CA LEU A 72 9.48 5.59 4.77
C LEU A 72 9.74 5.73 6.28
N VAL A 73 10.51 6.74 6.70
CA VAL A 73 10.75 7.02 8.12
C VAL A 73 9.44 7.38 8.83
N CYS A 74 8.61 8.24 8.24
CA CYS A 74 7.32 8.60 8.83
C CYS A 74 6.38 7.39 8.93
N LEU A 75 6.35 6.52 7.91
CA LEU A 75 5.55 5.29 7.92
C LEU A 75 6.04 4.32 9.00
N ALA A 76 7.35 4.13 9.13
CA ALA A 76 7.92 3.30 10.19
C ALA A 76 7.53 3.84 11.57
N LEU A 77 7.67 5.16 11.79
CA LEU A 77 7.25 5.82 13.02
C LEU A 77 5.74 5.80 13.27
N ALA A 78 4.91 5.59 12.23
CA ALA A 78 3.46 5.44 12.35
C ALA A 78 3.04 3.99 12.67
N VAL A 79 3.92 3.01 12.47
CA VAL A 79 3.65 1.59 12.70
C VAL A 79 4.24 1.11 14.03
N PHE A 80 5.46 1.54 14.36
CA PHE A 80 6.17 1.05 15.54
C PHE A 80 5.90 1.89 16.79
N GLY A 81 5.88 1.22 17.95
CA GLY A 81 5.86 1.86 19.27
C GLY A 81 4.48 2.27 19.79
N TYR A 82 3.39 1.79 19.20
CA TYR A 82 2.03 2.07 19.66
C TYR A 82 1.46 0.88 20.44
N GLU A 83 1.07 1.13 21.69
CA GLU A 83 0.35 0.19 22.53
C GLU A 83 -1.12 0.59 22.57
N TYR A 84 -2.01 -0.38 22.31
CA TYR A 84 -3.45 -0.15 22.39
C TYR A 84 -3.99 -0.92 23.57
N HIS A 85 -4.76 -0.23 24.41
CA HIS A 85 -5.52 -0.89 25.45
C HIS A 85 -6.78 -1.51 24.83
N HIS A 86 -6.96 -2.79 25.11
CA HIS A 86 -8.17 -3.54 24.79
C HIS A 86 -9.07 -3.63 26.02
N ALA A 87 -10.37 -3.78 25.79
CA ALA A 87 -11.29 -4.14 26.85
C ALA A 87 -10.83 -5.44 27.53
N THR A 88 -11.01 -5.51 28.85
CA THR A 88 -10.68 -6.69 29.66
C THR A 88 -11.43 -7.91 29.17
N ASP A 89 -10.83 -9.10 29.34
CA ASP A 89 -11.45 -10.37 28.96
C ASP A 89 -12.81 -10.57 29.66
N MET A 90 -13.76 -11.18 28.95
CA MET A 90 -15.12 -11.44 29.44
C MET A 90 -15.11 -12.26 30.73
N ARG A 91 -14.12 -13.15 30.89
CA ARG A 91 -13.93 -13.90 32.13
C ARG A 91 -13.58 -12.98 33.29
N THR A 92 -12.65 -12.05 33.10
CA THR A 92 -12.26 -11.07 34.11
C THR A 92 -13.43 -10.15 34.47
N LEU A 93 -14.25 -9.77 33.48
CA LEU A 93 -15.47 -8.98 33.73
C LEU A 93 -16.50 -9.72 34.59
N LEU A 94 -16.67 -11.03 34.34
CA LEU A 94 -17.55 -11.87 35.16
C LEU A 94 -17.02 -12.03 36.58
N GLU A 95 -15.71 -12.22 36.74
CA GLU A 95 -15.04 -12.29 38.05
C GLU A 95 -15.18 -10.98 38.83
N ASP A 96 -14.97 -9.82 38.18
CA ASP A 96 -15.16 -8.50 38.80
C ASP A 96 -16.62 -8.30 39.24
N ARG A 97 -17.59 -8.70 38.40
CA ARG A 97 -19.01 -8.64 38.78
C ARG A 97 -19.30 -9.49 40.01
N GLN A 98 -18.86 -10.75 40.03
CA GLN A 98 -19.04 -11.65 41.16
C GLN A 98 -18.35 -11.13 42.43
N HIS A 99 -17.20 -10.45 42.28
CA HIS A 99 -16.50 -9.81 43.39
C HIS A 99 -17.35 -8.71 44.03
N TYR A 100 -17.94 -7.81 43.23
CA TYR A 100 -18.83 -6.76 43.76
C TYR A 100 -20.10 -7.34 44.38
N GLU A 101 -20.72 -8.35 43.76
CA GLU A 101 -21.91 -9.02 44.33
C GLU A 101 -21.59 -9.63 45.71
N LYS A 102 -20.46 -10.34 45.85
CA LYS A 102 -20.03 -10.90 47.13
C LYS A 102 -19.65 -9.84 48.16
N GLN A 103 -18.96 -8.78 47.73
CA GLN A 103 -18.53 -7.70 48.63
C GLN A 103 -19.74 -7.00 49.25
N TYR A 104 -20.75 -6.65 48.46
CA TYR A 104 -21.94 -5.97 48.96
C TYR A 104 -22.85 -6.90 49.78
N GLN A 105 -22.92 -8.19 49.45
CA GLN A 105 -23.60 -9.18 50.30
C GLN A 105 -22.93 -9.31 51.68
N GLY A 106 -21.59 -9.24 51.75
CA GLY A 106 -20.85 -9.35 53.01
C GLY A 106 -20.95 -8.12 53.93
N VAL A 107 -21.43 -6.98 53.40
CA VAL A 107 -21.57 -5.70 54.13
C VAL A 107 -23.04 -5.25 54.17
N ALA A 108 -23.98 -6.13 53.80
CA ALA A 108 -25.39 -5.84 53.81
C ALA A 108 -25.89 -5.63 55.24
N GLU A 109 -26.70 -4.61 55.47
CA GLU A 109 -27.38 -4.44 56.75
C GLU A 109 -28.45 -5.53 56.93
N PRO A 110 -28.68 -6.03 58.16
CA PRO A 110 -29.57 -7.17 58.40
C PRO A 110 -31.02 -6.93 57.97
N ASP A 111 -31.47 -5.68 57.92
CA ASP A 111 -32.82 -5.28 57.49
C ASP A 111 -32.87 -4.77 56.04
N GLU A 112 -31.74 -4.76 55.33
CA GLU A 112 -31.69 -4.28 53.96
C GLU A 112 -32.23 -5.35 52.99
N ALA A 113 -33.19 -4.95 52.15
CA ALA A 113 -33.72 -5.84 51.13
C ALA A 113 -32.60 -6.28 50.16
N LEU A 114 -32.52 -7.57 49.90
CA LEU A 114 -31.51 -8.20 49.03
C LEU A 114 -31.41 -7.52 47.64
N GLU A 115 -32.54 -7.03 47.13
CA GLU A 115 -32.64 -6.33 45.85
C GLU A 115 -31.92 -4.97 45.86
N VAL A 116 -31.94 -4.26 46.99
CA VAL A 116 -31.23 -2.98 47.16
C VAL A 116 -29.72 -3.21 47.21
N THR A 117 -29.27 -4.23 47.96
CA THR A 117 -27.87 -4.62 48.02
C THR A 117 -27.34 -5.07 46.65
N ALA A 118 -28.12 -5.86 45.90
CA ALA A 118 -27.78 -6.25 44.54
C ALA A 118 -27.71 -5.04 43.59
N GLY A 119 -28.63 -4.08 43.71
CA GLY A 119 -28.61 -2.84 42.95
C GLY A 119 -27.35 -1.98 43.22
N LYS A 120 -26.91 -1.92 44.49
CA LYS A 120 -25.65 -1.24 44.87
C LYS A 120 -24.42 -1.92 44.26
N ALA A 121 -24.36 -3.25 44.32
CA ALA A 121 -23.27 -4.04 43.73
C ALA A 121 -23.17 -3.82 42.22
N LEU A 122 -24.31 -3.90 41.53
CA LEU A 122 -24.41 -3.69 40.09
C LEU A 122 -23.98 -2.27 39.69
N THR A 123 -24.41 -1.27 40.47
CA THR A 123 -24.03 0.14 40.23
C THR A 123 -22.52 0.34 40.40
N ALA A 124 -21.92 -0.23 41.44
CA ALA A 124 -20.47 -0.14 41.67
C ALA A 124 -19.66 -0.80 40.54
N PHE A 125 -20.12 -1.97 40.07
CA PHE A 125 -19.55 -2.65 38.92
C PHE A 125 -19.58 -1.79 37.66
N TYR A 126 -20.74 -1.22 37.31
CA TYR A 126 -20.85 -0.38 36.10
C TYR A 126 -20.02 0.91 36.19
N VAL A 127 -19.96 1.57 37.35
CA VAL A 127 -19.10 2.74 37.53
C VAL A 127 -17.63 2.41 37.32
N ARG A 128 -17.18 1.22 37.74
CA ARG A 128 -15.81 0.76 37.47
C ARG A 128 -15.59 0.43 36.00
N MET A 129 -16.56 -0.19 35.35
CA MET A 129 -16.54 -0.46 33.91
C MET A 129 -16.41 0.82 33.09
N ASP A 130 -17.21 1.83 33.41
CA ASP A 130 -17.13 3.16 32.77
C ASP A 130 -15.73 3.76 32.89
N ARG A 131 -15.11 3.67 34.07
CA ARG A 131 -13.73 4.15 34.27
C ARG A 131 -12.71 3.37 33.46
N LEU A 132 -12.84 2.05 33.37
CA LEU A 132 -11.94 1.21 32.56
C LEU A 132 -12.03 1.59 31.08
N TYR A 133 -13.26 1.69 30.54
CA TYR A 133 -13.47 2.09 29.16
C TYR A 133 -13.01 3.51 28.88
N ALA A 134 -13.30 4.47 29.77
CA ALA A 134 -12.87 5.85 29.64
C ALA A 134 -11.34 5.97 29.62
N ASN A 135 -10.64 5.28 30.52
CA ASN A 135 -9.18 5.28 30.56
C ASN A 135 -8.57 4.63 29.30
N ALA A 136 -9.11 3.48 28.87
CA ALA A 136 -8.66 2.80 27.66
C ALA A 136 -8.90 3.67 26.40
N ALA A 137 -10.08 4.28 26.29
CA ALA A 137 -10.41 5.19 25.19
C ALA A 137 -9.50 6.44 25.19
N GLY A 138 -9.25 7.04 26.35
CA GLY A 138 -8.33 8.17 26.48
C GLY A 138 -6.92 7.83 26.00
N HIS A 139 -6.37 6.70 26.44
CA HIS A 139 -5.07 6.23 25.99
C HIS A 139 -5.04 5.97 24.48
N ASN A 140 -6.01 5.20 23.97
CA ASN A 140 -6.10 4.89 22.54
C ASN A 140 -6.25 6.15 21.68
N SER A 141 -6.96 7.17 22.16
CA SER A 141 -7.11 8.44 21.47
C SER A 141 -5.78 9.18 21.35
N THR A 142 -4.98 9.24 22.42
CA THR A 142 -3.64 9.87 22.38
C THR A 142 -2.69 9.17 21.40
N GLU A 143 -2.71 7.84 21.39
CA GLU A 143 -1.90 7.03 20.48
C GLU A 143 -2.38 7.20 19.03
N ASN A 144 -3.70 7.21 18.78
CA ASN A 144 -4.28 7.49 17.47
C ASN A 144 -3.92 8.90 16.97
N GLN A 145 -3.90 9.92 17.82
CA GLN A 145 -3.47 11.27 17.44
C GLN A 145 -1.99 11.31 17.05
N ARG A 146 -1.13 10.66 17.84
CA ARG A 146 0.31 10.58 17.55
C ARG A 146 0.57 9.84 16.24
N LYS A 147 -0.13 8.73 16.00
CA LYS A 147 -0.08 7.98 14.73
C LYS A 147 -0.57 8.81 13.54
N ASN A 148 -1.70 9.50 13.70
CA ASN A 148 -2.27 10.34 12.65
C ASN A 148 -1.32 11.46 12.22
N LYS A 149 -0.55 12.04 13.16
CA LYS A 149 0.48 13.05 12.84
C LYS A 149 1.53 12.51 11.86
N TRP A 150 2.05 11.30 12.08
CA TRP A 150 3.06 10.72 11.19
C TRP A 150 2.46 10.30 9.85
N ILE A 151 1.23 9.77 9.84
CA ILE A 151 0.50 9.47 8.60
C ILE A 151 0.28 10.74 7.77
N TYR A 152 -0.07 11.86 8.41
CA TYR A 152 -0.21 13.16 7.74
C TYR A 152 1.09 13.60 7.06
N TRP A 153 2.22 13.53 7.77
CA TRP A 153 3.53 13.87 7.21
C TRP A 153 3.96 12.91 6.10
N ALA A 154 3.74 11.60 6.28
CA ALA A 154 3.98 10.60 5.26
C ALA A 154 3.20 10.91 3.97
N ASN A 155 1.91 11.25 4.08
CA ASN A 155 1.09 11.65 2.94
C ASN A 155 1.62 12.90 2.24
N ARG A 156 2.03 13.92 3.00
CA ARG A 156 2.55 15.17 2.45
C ARG A 156 3.86 14.95 1.70
N LEU A 157 4.77 14.15 2.26
CA LEU A 157 6.03 13.80 1.62
C LEU A 157 5.82 12.88 0.42
N LEU A 158 4.90 11.91 0.50
CA LEU A 158 4.53 11.05 -0.61
C LEU A 158 3.96 11.85 -1.78
N ALA A 159 3.03 12.77 -1.53
CA ALA A 159 2.51 13.66 -2.55
C ALA A 159 3.62 14.52 -3.19
N GLY A 160 4.53 15.06 -2.37
CA GLY A 160 5.72 15.78 -2.85
C GLY A 160 6.61 14.90 -3.74
N SER A 161 6.82 13.65 -3.35
CA SER A 161 7.61 12.69 -4.15
C SER A 161 6.94 12.30 -5.46
N LEU A 162 5.60 12.19 -5.51
CA LEU A 162 4.86 11.96 -6.76
C LEU A 162 5.03 13.13 -7.73
N ILE A 163 4.90 14.36 -7.23
CA ILE A 163 5.08 15.56 -8.04
C ILE A 163 6.54 15.65 -8.53
N GLY A 164 7.50 15.43 -7.62
CA GLY A 164 8.93 15.42 -7.96
C GLY A 164 9.27 14.36 -9.01
N PHE A 165 8.72 13.15 -8.86
CA PHE A 165 8.88 12.06 -9.82
C PHE A 165 8.32 12.42 -11.20
N ALA A 166 7.11 12.99 -11.27
CA ALA A 166 6.50 13.43 -12.52
C ALA A 166 7.34 14.52 -13.22
N LEU A 167 7.83 15.51 -12.47
CA LEU A 167 8.70 16.56 -13.00
C LEU A 167 10.06 16.02 -13.45
N THR A 168 10.61 15.04 -12.74
CA THR A 168 11.87 14.36 -13.08
C THR A 168 11.73 13.48 -14.34
N GLY A 169 10.50 13.10 -14.71
CA GLY A 169 10.22 12.40 -15.96
C GLY A 169 10.60 13.19 -17.22
N LEU A 170 10.50 14.53 -17.20
CA LEU A 170 10.84 15.38 -18.34
C LEU A 170 12.35 15.32 -18.71
N PRO A 171 13.30 15.56 -17.78
CA PRO A 171 14.72 15.41 -18.10
C PRO A 171 15.08 13.96 -18.41
N TYR A 172 14.41 12.96 -17.82
CA TYR A 172 14.60 11.56 -18.17
C TYR A 172 14.29 11.27 -19.65
N LEU A 173 13.20 11.80 -20.19
CA LEU A 173 12.89 11.70 -21.62
C LEU A 173 13.94 12.40 -22.49
N GLY A 174 14.43 13.57 -22.06
CA GLY A 174 15.49 14.30 -22.76
C GLY A 174 16.79 13.51 -22.86
N VAL A 175 17.18 12.80 -21.78
CA VAL A 175 18.39 11.96 -21.77
C VAL A 175 18.18 10.67 -22.58
N THR A 176 17.01 10.06 -22.50
CA THR A 176 16.74 8.77 -23.19
C THR A 176 16.46 8.91 -24.69
N LEU A 177 15.80 9.99 -25.11
CA LEU A 177 15.54 10.28 -26.53
C LEU A 177 16.73 10.95 -27.24
N GLY A 178 17.58 11.65 -26.48
CA GLY A 178 18.78 12.31 -27.00
C GLY A 178 20.03 11.41 -27.02
N ALA A 179 19.95 10.19 -26.49
CA ALA A 179 21.05 9.24 -26.52
C ALA A 179 21.19 8.65 -27.94
N ASP A 180 22.19 9.12 -28.70
CA ASP A 180 22.52 8.56 -30.01
C ASP A 180 22.71 7.04 -29.94
N GLU A 181 22.16 6.34 -30.95
CA GLU A 181 22.20 4.89 -31.08
C GLU A 181 23.67 4.43 -31.03
N LYS A 182 24.08 3.74 -29.95
CA LYS A 182 25.48 3.33 -29.78
C LYS A 182 25.90 2.49 -30.99
N PRO A 183 26.94 2.88 -31.75
CA PRO A 183 27.36 2.12 -32.92
C PRO A 183 27.78 0.72 -32.48
N VAL A 184 27.03 -0.28 -32.92
CA VAL A 184 27.36 -1.69 -32.72
C VAL A 184 28.65 -1.94 -33.49
N LYS A 185 29.76 -2.07 -32.78
CA LYS A 185 31.06 -2.37 -33.38
C LYS A 185 31.05 -3.81 -33.86
N VAL A 186 30.60 -4.02 -35.10
CA VAL A 186 30.71 -5.31 -35.79
C VAL A 186 32.20 -5.54 -36.07
N GLN A 187 32.85 -6.42 -35.29
CA GLN A 187 34.16 -6.93 -35.65
C GLN A 187 33.98 -7.87 -36.85
N LEU A 188 34.23 -7.37 -38.05
CA LEU A 188 34.45 -8.21 -39.23
C LEU A 188 35.72 -9.03 -38.98
N LEU A 189 35.52 -10.29 -38.56
CA LEU A 189 36.55 -11.32 -38.62
C LEU A 189 36.96 -11.45 -40.09
N ASN A 190 38.15 -10.97 -40.39
CA ASN A 190 38.77 -11.03 -41.71
C ASN A 190 39.47 -12.39 -41.81
N PRO A 191 38.94 -13.40 -42.53
CA PRO A 191 39.69 -14.62 -42.77
C PRO A 191 40.79 -14.31 -43.79
N LYS A 192 42.00 -14.04 -43.31
CA LYS A 192 43.21 -14.23 -44.13
C LYS A 192 43.43 -15.73 -44.30
N GLY A 193 43.52 -16.19 -45.54
CA GLY A 193 44.06 -17.52 -45.85
C GLY A 193 43.70 -18.03 -47.23
N ASP A 194 44.60 -17.83 -48.19
CA ASP A 194 44.91 -18.68 -49.34
C ASP A 194 43.82 -19.61 -49.89
N LEU A 195 43.27 -19.25 -51.05
CA LEU A 195 43.03 -20.20 -52.14
C LEU A 195 43.33 -19.50 -53.48
N MET A 196 44.50 -19.81 -54.01
CA MET A 196 44.96 -19.47 -55.37
C MET A 196 44.14 -20.20 -56.43
N SER A 197 44.04 -19.54 -57.60
CA SER A 197 43.91 -20.12 -58.95
C SER A 197 42.67 -20.95 -59.31
N GLN A 198 41.78 -20.34 -60.09
CA GLN A 198 41.11 -20.94 -61.25
C GLN A 198 40.60 -19.78 -62.13
N GLU A 199 41.36 -19.40 -63.15
CA GLU A 199 41.20 -19.85 -64.54
C GLU A 199 39.85 -19.43 -65.14
N GLU A 200 39.97 -18.47 -66.06
CA GLU A 200 38.94 -17.90 -66.93
C GLU A 200 38.26 -18.98 -67.77
N LYS A 201 36.94 -19.18 -67.59
CA LYS A 201 36.11 -19.85 -68.59
C LYS A 201 34.63 -19.50 -68.45
N ASP A 202 34.12 -18.88 -69.51
CA ASP A 202 32.76 -18.86 -70.04
C ASP A 202 31.57 -18.74 -69.07
N ALA A 203 30.90 -17.59 -69.17
CA ALA A 203 29.59 -17.33 -68.58
C ALA A 203 28.50 -18.23 -69.16
N PRO A 204 27.69 -18.91 -68.31
CA PRO A 204 26.36 -19.38 -68.67
C PRO A 204 25.28 -18.35 -68.26
N PRO A 205 24.11 -18.38 -68.90
CA PRO A 205 23.11 -17.31 -68.85
C PRO A 205 22.44 -17.19 -67.48
N ALA A 206 21.96 -15.98 -67.20
CA ALA A 206 21.33 -15.60 -65.94
C ALA A 206 20.14 -16.53 -65.58
N PRO A 207 20.06 -17.05 -64.34
CA PRO A 207 18.85 -17.68 -63.84
C PRO A 207 17.74 -16.63 -63.61
N PRO A 208 16.45 -16.99 -63.79
CA PRO A 208 15.33 -16.06 -63.64
C PRO A 208 15.22 -15.56 -62.19
N PRO A 209 14.64 -14.37 -61.97
CA PRO A 209 14.51 -13.79 -60.64
C PRO A 209 13.69 -14.72 -59.73
N PRO A 210 14.14 -14.98 -58.48
CA PRO A 210 13.32 -15.64 -57.48
C PRO A 210 12.04 -14.82 -57.24
N ALA A 211 10.91 -15.51 -57.34
CA ALA A 211 9.59 -14.97 -57.07
C ALA A 211 9.56 -14.24 -55.71
N ALA A 212 8.87 -13.10 -55.67
CA ALA A 212 8.54 -12.41 -54.43
C ALA A 212 7.89 -13.42 -53.46
N GLN A 213 8.59 -13.75 -52.37
CA GLN A 213 7.94 -14.35 -51.22
C GLN A 213 6.92 -13.30 -50.72
N GLN A 214 5.65 -13.53 -51.03
CA GLN A 214 4.56 -12.94 -50.27
C GLN A 214 4.81 -13.30 -48.80
N LYS A 215 5.20 -12.32 -48.02
CA LYS A 215 5.19 -12.40 -46.56
C LYS A 215 3.75 -12.71 -46.17
N GLN A 216 3.51 -13.96 -45.80
CA GLN A 216 2.24 -14.40 -45.23
C GLN A 216 1.95 -13.46 -44.06
N ILE A 217 0.92 -12.62 -44.22
CA ILE A 217 0.42 -11.79 -43.13
C ILE A 217 -0.14 -12.78 -42.11
N GLU A 218 0.62 -12.99 -41.04
CA GLU A 218 0.14 -13.71 -39.88
C GLU A 218 -0.97 -12.85 -39.27
N HIS A 219 -2.21 -13.22 -39.56
CA HIS A 219 -3.37 -12.63 -38.93
C HIS A 219 -3.30 -12.91 -37.42
N PRO A 220 -3.52 -11.90 -36.56
CA PRO A 220 -3.69 -12.14 -35.13
C PRO A 220 -4.89 -13.08 -34.92
N PRO A 221 -4.83 -14.03 -33.98
CA PRO A 221 -5.97 -14.87 -33.67
C PRO A 221 -7.15 -13.99 -33.22
N GLU A 222 -8.28 -14.22 -33.90
CA GLU A 222 -9.56 -13.59 -33.66
C GLU A 222 -9.97 -13.80 -32.20
N ARG A 223 -10.08 -12.71 -31.42
CA ARG A 223 -10.60 -12.77 -30.05
C ARG A 223 -12.07 -13.18 -30.11
N GLN A 224 -12.37 -14.33 -29.52
CA GLN A 224 -13.75 -14.72 -29.23
C GLN A 224 -14.44 -13.63 -28.39
N PRO A 225 -15.71 -13.28 -28.66
CA PRO A 225 -16.44 -12.32 -27.86
C PRO A 225 -16.61 -12.84 -26.43
N VAL A 226 -16.23 -11.99 -25.47
CA VAL A 226 -16.52 -12.18 -24.05
C VAL A 226 -18.02 -12.22 -23.88
N VAL A 227 -18.56 -13.37 -23.51
CA VAL A 227 -19.94 -13.52 -23.06
C VAL A 227 -20.07 -12.71 -21.76
N CYS A 228 -20.80 -11.60 -21.82
CA CYS A 228 -21.27 -10.89 -20.63
C CYS A 228 -22.17 -11.84 -19.84
N PHE A 229 -21.70 -12.31 -18.69
CA PHE A 229 -22.60 -12.88 -17.69
C PHE A 229 -23.30 -11.73 -16.97
N ASP A 230 -24.57 -11.52 -17.32
CA ASP A 230 -25.51 -10.76 -16.52
C ASP A 230 -25.59 -11.39 -15.12
N HIS A 231 -25.05 -10.70 -14.11
CA HIS A 231 -25.39 -10.98 -12.73
C HIS A 231 -26.81 -10.48 -12.49
N ALA A 232 -27.77 -11.37 -12.71
CA ALA A 232 -29.11 -11.24 -12.17
C ALA A 232 -29.04 -11.17 -10.64
N ILE A 233 -29.49 -10.04 -10.11
CA ILE A 233 -29.80 -9.84 -8.69
C ILE A 233 -30.98 -10.77 -8.35
N PRO A 234 -30.85 -11.72 -7.42
CA PRO A 234 -32.04 -12.39 -6.88
C PRO A 234 -32.73 -11.42 -5.91
N THR A 235 -33.75 -10.72 -6.40
CA THR A 235 -34.78 -10.13 -5.54
C THR A 235 -35.60 -11.25 -4.92
N GLY A 236 -35.34 -11.54 -3.64
CA GLY A 236 -36.15 -12.44 -2.82
C GLY A 236 -37.48 -11.78 -2.49
N ASP A 237 -38.54 -12.31 -3.09
CA ASP A 237 -39.93 -11.97 -2.83
C ASP A 237 -40.45 -12.81 -1.64
N LYS A 238 -41.17 -12.15 -0.72
CA LYS A 238 -42.30 -12.66 0.09
C LYS A 238 -42.17 -14.00 0.84
N LEU A 239 -42.08 -13.89 2.17
CA LEU A 239 -42.71 -14.85 3.08
C LEU A 239 -44.07 -14.28 3.54
N LYS A 240 -45.15 -14.83 2.96
CA LYS A 240 -46.48 -14.90 3.57
C LYS A 240 -46.78 -16.38 3.75
N GLY A 241 -47.03 -16.79 4.99
CA GLY A 241 -47.42 -18.13 5.43
C GLY A 241 -47.50 -18.12 6.93
#